data_AF-A0A7S2QBC9-F1
#
_entry.id   AF-A0A7S2QBC9-F1
#
_cell.length_a   1.000
_cell.length_b   1.000
_cell.length_c   1.000
_cell.angle_alpha   90.00
_cell.angle_beta   90.00
_cell.angle_gamma   90.00
#
_symmetry.space_group_name_H-M   'P 1'
#
loop_
_entity.id
_entity.type
_entity.pdbx_description
1 polymer ?
#
loop_
_entity_poly.entity_id
_entity_poly.type
_entity_poly.pdbx_seq_one_letter_code
_entity_poly.pdbx_strand_id
1 'polypeptide(L)'
;VPTALVPAVKFAGSGEVVWESDAIMRRLDTEFPETQPLFVGGDLMPQVNALVERVSNVSMGLTYRAGNFTDDEADERRGQLVDAIGALDAHLAAGGPFLLGDEMTAADCRAVPMLERYEFQMPYFAAALDLRDPARWPALARWFEAMEADPAYAG
;
A
#
# COMPACT_ATOMS: atom_id res chain seq x y z
N VAL A 1 -25.90 3.35 -4.54
CA VAL A 1 -24.81 3.32 -3.54
C VAL A 1 -25.14 4.37 -2.48
N PRO A 2 -25.27 3.99 -1.20
CA PRO A 2 -25.76 4.90 -0.16
C PRO A 2 -24.81 6.08 0.14
N THR A 3 -23.54 5.99 -0.26
CA THR A 3 -22.48 6.86 0.26
C THR A 3 -21.91 7.89 -0.73
N ALA A 4 -22.28 7.86 -2.02
CA ALA A 4 -21.59 8.61 -3.10
C ALA A 4 -20.06 8.37 -3.18
N LEU A 5 -19.54 7.40 -2.41
CA LEU A 5 -18.14 7.03 -2.37
C LEU A 5 -17.83 6.03 -3.49
N VAL A 6 -16.59 6.07 -3.95
CA VAL A 6 -16.01 5.12 -4.91
C VAL A 6 -14.93 4.29 -4.21
N PRO A 7 -14.67 3.05 -4.65
CA PRO A 7 -15.33 2.34 -5.75
C PRO A 7 -16.68 1.70 -5.38
N ALA A 8 -17.51 1.42 -6.38
CA ALA A 8 -18.71 0.59 -6.23
C ALA A 8 -18.89 -0.31 -7.46
N VAL A 9 -19.12 -1.59 -7.22
CA VAL A 9 -19.22 -2.63 -8.25
C VAL A 9 -20.60 -3.27 -8.19
N LYS A 10 -21.21 -3.45 -9.36
CA LYS A 10 -22.41 -4.27 -9.52
C LYS A 10 -22.01 -5.61 -10.15
N PHE A 11 -22.23 -6.71 -9.45
CA PHE A 11 -21.96 -8.04 -9.98
C PHE A 11 -23.09 -8.47 -10.92
N ALA A 12 -22.75 -8.77 -12.18
CA ALA A 12 -23.75 -9.03 -13.22
C ALA A 12 -24.61 -10.28 -12.93
N GLY A 13 -24.00 -11.34 -12.39
CA GLY A 13 -24.68 -12.60 -12.09
C GLY A 13 -25.76 -12.47 -11.00
N SER A 14 -25.46 -11.74 -9.92
CA SER A 14 -26.39 -11.57 -8.78
C SER A 14 -27.22 -10.28 -8.83
N GLY A 15 -26.78 -9.28 -9.59
CA GLY A 15 -27.30 -7.93 -9.56
C GLY A 15 -26.95 -7.14 -8.28
N GLU A 16 -26.20 -7.75 -7.37
CA GLU A 16 -25.76 -7.17 -6.09
C GLU A 16 -24.78 -6.01 -6.31
N VAL A 17 -24.89 -4.97 -5.47
CA VAL A 17 -23.98 -3.82 -5.49
C VAL A 17 -23.14 -3.84 -4.21
N VAL A 18 -21.83 -3.89 -4.36
CA VAL A 18 -20.83 -3.86 -3.28
C VAL A 18 -20.01 -2.57 -3.42
N TRP A 19 -19.74 -1.87 -2.32
CA TRP A 19 -19.06 -0.55 -2.35
C TRP A 19 -17.92 -0.40 -1.34
N GLU A 20 -17.71 -1.38 -0.46
CA GLU A 20 -16.52 -1.40 0.40
C GLU A 20 -15.38 -2.07 -0.36
N SER A 21 -14.22 -1.40 -0.50
CA SER A 21 -13.10 -1.89 -1.33
C SER A 21 -12.62 -3.29 -0.92
N ASP A 22 -12.51 -3.56 0.38
CA ASP A 22 -12.14 -4.90 0.87
C ASP A 22 -13.19 -5.96 0.53
N ALA A 23 -14.47 -5.61 0.68
CA ALA A 23 -15.57 -6.52 0.34
C ALA A 23 -15.64 -6.77 -1.17
N ILE A 24 -15.35 -5.76 -2.00
CA ILE A 24 -15.23 -5.91 -3.45
C ILE A 24 -14.13 -6.92 -3.77
N MET A 25 -12.92 -6.74 -3.23
CA MET A 25 -11.80 -7.66 -3.51
C MET A 25 -12.12 -9.09 -3.05
N ARG A 26 -12.70 -9.28 -1.86
CA ARG A 26 -13.11 -10.62 -1.38
C ARG A 26 -14.16 -11.25 -2.28
N ARG A 27 -15.07 -10.42 -2.80
CA ARG A 27 -16.12 -10.90 -3.69
C ARG A 27 -15.54 -11.29 -5.05
N LEU A 28 -14.53 -10.58 -5.56
CA LEU A 28 -13.82 -10.96 -6.78
C LEU A 28 -13.15 -12.34 -6.63
N ASP A 29 -12.42 -12.58 -5.53
CA ASP A 29 -11.81 -13.89 -5.23
C ASP A 29 -12.86 -15.03 -5.19
N THR A 30 -14.06 -14.74 -4.68
CA THR A 30 -15.15 -15.73 -4.59
C THR A 30 -15.82 -15.98 -5.94
N GLU A 31 -15.98 -14.93 -6.75
CA GLU A 31 -16.68 -14.99 -8.04
C GLU A 31 -15.82 -15.62 -9.15
N PHE A 32 -14.50 -15.47 -9.05
CA PHE A 32 -13.51 -15.96 -10.03
C PHE A 32 -12.49 -16.90 -9.38
N PRO A 33 -12.92 -18.08 -8.87
CA PRO A 33 -12.04 -18.99 -8.13
C PRO A 33 -10.92 -19.62 -8.98
N GLU A 34 -10.99 -19.50 -10.31
CA GLU A 34 -9.96 -19.96 -11.25
C GLU A 34 -8.77 -19.00 -11.38
N THR A 35 -8.89 -17.77 -10.87
CA THR A 35 -7.81 -16.78 -10.88
C THR A 35 -6.92 -16.90 -9.66
N GLN A 36 -5.76 -16.23 -9.68
CA GLN A 36 -4.89 -16.15 -8.51
C GLN A 36 -5.65 -15.50 -7.32
N PRO A 37 -5.67 -16.15 -6.15
CA PRO A 37 -6.38 -15.63 -4.99
C PRO A 37 -5.63 -14.43 -4.39
N LEU A 38 -6.34 -13.33 -4.13
CA LEU A 38 -5.76 -12.14 -3.52
C LEU A 38 -5.62 -12.28 -2.00
N PHE A 39 -6.54 -12.98 -1.32
CA PHE A 39 -6.54 -13.12 0.13
C PHE A 39 -5.77 -14.34 0.62
N VAL A 40 -4.45 -14.28 0.51
CA VAL A 40 -3.52 -15.30 1.01
C VAL A 40 -2.73 -14.82 2.25
N GLY A 41 -1.88 -15.67 2.82
CA GLY A 41 -0.96 -15.28 3.90
C GLY A 41 -1.49 -15.39 5.34
N GLY A 42 -2.78 -15.71 5.54
CA GLY A 42 -3.33 -16.04 6.86
C GLY A 42 -2.96 -15.01 7.95
N ASP A 43 -2.26 -15.47 8.99
CA ASP A 43 -1.84 -14.67 10.14
C ASP A 43 -0.79 -13.58 9.82
N LEU A 44 -0.14 -13.64 8.64
CA LEU A 44 0.79 -12.61 8.20
C LEU A 44 0.08 -11.37 7.63
N MET A 45 -1.10 -11.53 7.03
CA MET A 45 -1.83 -10.43 6.39
C MET A 45 -2.07 -9.25 7.35
N PRO A 46 -2.55 -9.43 8.60
CA PRO A 46 -2.71 -8.32 9.54
C PRO A 46 -1.38 -7.64 9.91
N GLN A 47 -0.30 -8.41 10.01
CA GLN A 47 1.03 -7.88 10.36
C GLN A 47 1.56 -6.98 9.25
N VAL A 48 1.41 -7.41 8.01
CA VAL A 48 1.82 -6.65 6.83
C VAL A 48 0.96 -5.40 6.64
N ASN A 49 -0.35 -5.52 6.80
CA ASN A 49 -1.25 -4.36 6.76
C ASN A 49 -0.85 -3.32 7.83
N ALA A 50 -0.45 -3.74 9.03
CA ALA A 50 0.00 -2.84 10.07
C ALA A 50 1.30 -2.09 9.71
N LEU A 51 2.21 -2.70 8.93
CA LEU A 51 3.41 -2.03 8.42
C LEU A 51 3.04 -0.92 7.42
N VAL A 52 2.18 -1.26 6.46
CA VAL A 52 1.68 -0.32 5.43
C VAL A 52 0.90 0.83 6.08
N GLU A 53 0.02 0.53 7.04
CA GLU A 53 -0.74 1.52 7.80
C GLU A 53 0.16 2.44 8.61
N ARG A 54 1.26 1.94 9.18
CA ARG A 54 2.23 2.77 9.90
C ARG A 54 2.84 3.83 8.97
N VAL A 55 3.29 3.43 7.78
CA VAL A 55 3.79 4.37 6.76
C VAL A 55 2.71 5.39 6.40
N SER A 56 1.49 4.93 6.11
CA SER A 56 0.34 5.79 5.79
C SER A 56 0.05 6.83 6.87
N ASN A 57 -0.05 6.41 8.13
CA ASN A 57 -0.43 7.27 9.24
C ASN A 57 0.60 8.36 9.54
N VAL A 58 1.89 8.04 9.52
CA VAL A 58 2.95 9.03 9.74
C VAL A 58 3.00 10.02 8.58
N SER A 59 2.97 9.50 7.35
CA SER A 59 2.95 10.29 6.12
C SER A 59 1.77 11.26 6.05
N MET A 60 0.53 10.82 6.32
CA MET A 60 -0.62 11.71 6.33
C MET A 60 -0.48 12.86 7.32
N GLY A 61 0.16 12.62 8.47
CA GLY A 61 0.49 13.66 9.43
C GLY A 61 1.38 14.74 8.80
N LEU A 62 2.46 14.34 8.14
CA LEU A 62 3.39 15.25 7.49
C LEU A 62 2.77 15.95 6.27
N THR A 63 2.06 15.23 5.39
CA THR A 63 1.53 15.80 4.14
C THR A 63 0.35 16.73 4.36
N TYR A 64 -0.57 16.41 5.27
CA TYR A 64 -1.83 17.16 5.43
C TYR A 64 -1.90 18.00 6.70
N ARG A 65 -0.98 17.80 7.64
CA ARG A 65 -0.98 18.50 8.94
C ARG A 65 0.37 19.12 9.30
N ALA A 66 1.32 19.21 8.36
CA ALA A 66 2.64 19.82 8.60
C ALA A 66 2.56 21.21 9.25
N GLY A 67 1.63 22.05 8.81
CA GLY A 67 1.45 23.41 9.37
C GLY A 67 0.98 23.47 10.83
N ASN A 68 0.68 22.32 11.45
CA ASN A 68 0.27 22.24 12.85
C ASN A 68 1.41 21.82 13.79
N PHE A 69 2.61 21.56 13.27
CA PHE A 69 3.75 21.10 14.05
C PHE A 69 4.76 22.21 14.27
N THR A 70 5.46 22.15 15.40
CA THR A 70 6.75 22.82 15.54
C THR A 70 7.79 22.15 14.64
N ASP A 71 8.92 22.82 14.42
CA ASP A 71 10.01 22.24 13.63
C ASP A 71 10.53 20.92 14.25
N ASP A 72 10.67 20.88 15.58
CA ASP A 72 11.11 19.69 16.32
C ASP A 72 10.12 18.51 16.17
N GLU A 73 8.81 18.79 16.26
CA GLU A 73 7.77 17.77 16.06
C GLU A 73 7.74 17.25 14.62
N ALA A 74 7.99 18.13 13.66
CA ALA A 74 8.10 17.76 12.26
C ALA A 74 9.35 16.88 12.00
N ASP A 75 10.48 17.20 12.63
CA ASP A 75 11.71 16.39 12.56
C ASP A 75 11.54 15.01 13.21
N GLU A 76 10.91 14.93 14.37
CA GLU A 76 10.62 13.65 15.02
C GLU A 76 9.76 12.76 14.10
N ARG A 77 8.71 13.32 13.51
CA ARG A 77 7.83 12.61 12.58
C ARG A 77 8.55 12.19 11.30
N ARG A 78 9.49 12.99 10.79
CA ARG A 78 10.35 12.58 9.68
C ARG A 78 11.18 11.36 10.06
N GLY A 79 11.75 11.32 11.27
CA GLY A 79 12.44 10.14 11.79
C GLY A 79 11.53 8.91 11.84
N GLN A 80 10.34 9.05 12.41
CA GLN A 80 9.34 7.98 12.48
C GLN A 80 8.93 7.47 11.09
N LEU A 81 8.86 8.35 10.09
CA LEU A 81 8.56 7.96 8.71
C LEU A 81 9.70 7.14 8.10
N VAL A 82 10.95 7.58 8.29
CA VAL A 82 12.14 6.84 7.85
C VAL A 82 12.18 5.46 8.49
N ASP A 83 11.89 5.35 9.78
CA ASP A 83 11.83 4.06 10.48
C ASP A 83 10.69 3.17 9.97
N ALA A 84 9.52 3.74 9.69
CA ALA A 84 8.39 3.01 9.14
C ALA A 84 8.66 2.45 7.73
N ILE A 85 9.27 3.26 6.86
CA ILE A 85 9.70 2.84 5.52
C ILE A 85 10.79 1.77 5.63
N GLY A 86 11.77 1.95 6.52
CA GLY A 86 12.83 0.97 6.75
C GLY A 86 12.30 -0.37 7.26
N ALA A 87 11.27 -0.38 8.11
CA ALA A 87 10.61 -1.61 8.55
C ALA A 87 9.87 -2.31 7.40
N LEU A 88 9.23 -1.55 6.50
CA LEU A 88 8.57 -2.07 5.32
C LEU A 88 9.59 -2.65 4.31
N ASP A 89 10.69 -1.94 4.06
CA ASP A 89 11.79 -2.40 3.21
C ASP A 89 12.41 -3.68 3.75
N ALA A 90 12.69 -3.75 5.06
CA ALA A 90 13.21 -4.95 5.71
C ALA A 90 12.26 -6.15 5.59
N HIS A 91 10.94 -5.92 5.69
CA HIS A 91 9.93 -6.96 5.48
C HIS A 91 9.98 -7.51 4.05
N LEU A 92 9.98 -6.63 3.04
CA LEU A 92 10.11 -7.02 1.63
C LEU A 92 11.45 -7.73 1.35
N ALA A 93 12.55 -7.29 1.97
CA ALA A 93 13.85 -7.94 1.83
C ALA A 93 13.85 -9.39 2.32
N ALA A 94 13.06 -9.71 3.35
CA ALA A 94 12.94 -11.05 3.90
C ALA A 94 11.91 -11.94 3.18
N GLY A 95 10.86 -11.32 2.60
CA GLY A 95 9.67 -12.03 2.12
C GLY A 95 9.60 -12.28 0.62
N GLY A 96 10.18 -11.41 -0.21
CA GLY A 96 10.04 -11.49 -1.66
C GLY A 96 9.77 -10.14 -2.33
N PRO A 97 9.55 -10.12 -3.65
CA PRO A 97 9.24 -8.88 -4.37
C PRO A 97 7.89 -8.27 -3.98
N PHE A 98 6.94 -9.06 -3.47
CA PHE A 98 5.63 -8.61 -2.99
C PHE A 98 5.49 -8.77 -1.48
N LEU A 99 4.48 -8.09 -0.92
CA LEU A 99 4.25 -7.99 0.51
C LEU A 99 4.02 -9.33 1.24
N LEU A 100 3.58 -10.37 0.52
CA LEU A 100 3.33 -11.71 1.05
C LEU A 100 4.05 -12.82 0.26
N GLY A 101 5.09 -12.49 -0.51
CA GLY A 101 5.90 -13.48 -1.21
C GLY A 101 6.22 -13.10 -2.65
N ASP A 102 6.11 -14.09 -3.53
CA ASP A 102 6.51 -13.99 -4.94
C ASP A 102 5.40 -13.50 -5.88
N GLU A 103 4.16 -13.41 -5.40
CA GLU A 103 3.01 -12.99 -6.20
C GLU A 103 2.26 -11.81 -5.57
N MET A 104 1.64 -10.97 -6.41
CA MET A 104 0.81 -9.85 -5.96
C MET A 104 -0.43 -10.34 -5.18
N THR A 105 -0.73 -9.72 -4.05
CA THR A 105 -1.86 -10.11 -3.19
C THR A 105 -2.74 -8.91 -2.85
N ALA A 106 -3.81 -9.15 -2.09
CA ALA A 106 -4.63 -8.08 -1.53
C ALA A 106 -3.80 -7.12 -0.63
N ALA A 107 -2.67 -7.56 -0.04
CA ALA A 107 -1.79 -6.67 0.70
C ALA A 107 -1.20 -5.59 -0.22
N ASP A 108 -0.68 -5.99 -1.37
CA ASP A 108 -0.11 -5.09 -2.39
C ASP A 108 -1.18 -4.18 -2.98
N CYS A 109 -2.36 -4.72 -3.32
CA CYS A 109 -3.48 -3.93 -3.82
C CYS A 109 -3.95 -2.85 -2.83
N ARG A 110 -3.84 -3.09 -1.52
CA ARG A 110 -4.15 -2.08 -0.48
C ARG A 110 -3.03 -1.05 -0.36
N ALA A 111 -1.78 -1.46 -0.50
CA ALA A 111 -0.62 -0.61 -0.33
C ALA A 111 -0.38 0.33 -1.52
N VAL A 112 -0.59 -0.16 -2.75
CA VAL A 112 -0.17 0.54 -3.96
C VAL A 112 -0.73 1.94 -4.13
N PRO A 113 -2.03 2.22 -3.88
CA PRO A 113 -2.55 3.57 -4.10
C PRO A 113 -1.90 4.59 -3.13
N MET A 114 -1.46 4.15 -1.96
CA MET A 114 -0.77 5.00 -1.00
C MET A 114 0.71 5.18 -1.40
N LEU A 115 1.41 4.09 -1.71
CA LEU A 115 2.83 4.12 -2.05
C LEU A 115 3.11 4.91 -3.34
N GLU A 116 2.30 4.77 -4.38
CA GLU A 116 2.41 5.58 -5.61
C GLU A 116 2.26 7.07 -5.32
N ARG A 117 1.23 7.45 -4.55
CA ARG A 117 1.02 8.86 -4.19
C ARG A 117 2.21 9.42 -3.42
N TYR A 118 2.79 8.61 -2.56
CA TYR A 118 3.88 9.03 -1.70
C TYR A 118 5.22 9.09 -2.42
N GLU A 119 5.47 8.23 -3.41
CA GLU A 119 6.63 8.39 -4.30
C GLU A 119 6.69 9.82 -4.87
N PHE A 120 5.55 10.37 -5.29
CA PHE A 120 5.49 11.74 -5.82
C PHE A 120 5.39 12.82 -4.74
N GLN A 121 4.76 12.56 -3.59
CA GLN A 121 4.54 13.59 -2.56
C GLN A 121 5.73 13.76 -1.60
N MET A 122 6.37 12.66 -1.20
CA MET A 122 7.42 12.67 -0.16
C MET A 122 8.64 13.53 -0.51
N PRO A 123 9.09 13.61 -1.78
CA PRO A 123 10.17 14.52 -2.17
C PRO A 123 9.88 16.00 -1.86
N TYR A 124 8.60 16.41 -1.84
CA TYR A 124 8.20 17.80 -1.63
C TYR A 124 7.75 18.11 -0.20
N PHE A 125 7.10 17.16 0.47
CA PHE A 125 6.40 17.42 1.73
C PHE A 125 7.05 16.75 2.96
N ALA A 126 7.89 15.74 2.79
CA ALA A 126 8.35 14.91 3.90
C ALA A 126 9.79 14.40 3.72
N ALA A 127 10.74 15.15 4.28
CA ALA A 127 12.15 14.76 4.40
C ALA A 127 12.93 14.54 3.10
N ALA A 128 12.40 15.01 1.94
CA ALA A 128 13.01 14.77 0.63
C ALA A 128 13.30 13.27 0.39
N LEU A 129 12.40 12.41 0.85
CA LEU A 129 12.54 10.97 0.69
C LEU A 129 12.12 10.55 -0.71
N ASP A 130 13.03 9.85 -1.39
CA ASP A 130 12.74 9.09 -2.58
C ASP A 130 12.50 7.62 -2.16
N LEU A 131 11.27 7.13 -2.37
CA LEU A 131 10.89 5.76 -2.02
C LEU A 131 11.46 4.72 -3.00
N ARG A 132 11.94 5.17 -4.17
CA ARG A 132 12.54 4.32 -5.19
C ARG A 132 14.06 4.31 -5.16
N ASP A 133 14.69 5.05 -4.25
CA ASP A 133 16.15 5.07 -4.10
C ASP A 133 16.67 3.66 -3.75
N PRO A 134 17.30 2.92 -4.69
CA PRO A 134 17.73 1.55 -4.44
C PRO A 134 18.96 1.50 -3.52
N ALA A 135 19.66 2.62 -3.31
CA ALA A 135 20.77 2.68 -2.36
C ALA A 135 20.27 2.73 -0.91
N ARG A 136 19.03 3.20 -0.71
CA ARG A 136 18.43 3.38 0.62
C ARG A 136 17.34 2.35 0.93
N TRP A 137 16.48 2.05 -0.04
CA TRP A 137 15.32 1.16 0.08
C TRP A 137 15.32 0.10 -1.04
N PRO A 138 16.35 -0.77 -1.09
CA PRO A 138 16.53 -1.70 -2.21
C PRO A 138 15.37 -2.69 -2.38
N ALA A 139 14.64 -3.05 -1.32
CA ALA A 139 13.51 -3.97 -1.44
C ALA A 139 12.21 -3.27 -1.80
N LEU A 140 12.00 -2.05 -1.31
CA LEU A 140 10.88 -1.23 -1.74
C LEU A 140 11.00 -0.80 -3.21
N ALA A 141 12.21 -0.46 -3.67
CA ALA A 141 12.47 -0.18 -5.08
C ALA A 141 12.13 -1.39 -5.97
N ARG A 142 12.56 -2.59 -5.58
CA ARG A 142 12.18 -3.84 -6.27
C ARG A 142 10.68 -4.12 -6.24
N TRP A 143 9.98 -3.75 -5.17
CA TRP A 143 8.53 -3.89 -5.10
C TRP A 143 7.83 -3.00 -6.14
N PHE A 144 8.29 -1.76 -6.33
CA PHE A 144 7.79 -0.90 -7.42
C PHE A 144 8.06 -1.51 -8.80
N GLU A 145 9.28 -2.01 -9.04
CA GLU A 145 9.62 -2.68 -10.30
C GLU A 145 8.77 -3.93 -10.54
N ALA A 146 8.50 -4.71 -9.49
CA ALA A 146 7.65 -5.90 -9.56
C ALA A 146 6.18 -5.56 -9.85
N MET A 147 5.65 -4.53 -9.20
CA MET A 147 4.31 -4.01 -9.50
C MET A 147 4.21 -3.57 -10.97
N GLU A 148 5.15 -2.76 -11.45
CA GLU A 148 5.17 -2.27 -12.84
C GLU A 148 5.38 -3.37 -13.88
N ALA A 149 6.05 -4.46 -13.52
CA ALA A 149 6.23 -5.62 -14.39
C ALA A 149 4.99 -6.54 -14.43
N ASP A 150 4.09 -6.46 -13.45
CA ASP A 150 2.90 -7.31 -13.39
C ASP A 150 1.87 -6.90 -14.46
N PRO A 151 1.47 -7.81 -15.36
CA PRO A 151 0.51 -7.50 -16.43
C PRO A 151 -0.86 -7.02 -15.94
N ALA A 152 -1.27 -7.39 -14.72
CA ALA A 152 -2.54 -6.93 -14.15
C ALA A 152 -2.48 -5.46 -13.72
N TYR A 153 -1.28 -4.91 -13.54
CA TYR A 153 -1.06 -3.53 -13.11
C TYR A 153 -0.59 -2.61 -14.25
N ALA A 154 0.23 -3.11 -15.18
CA ALA A 154 0.90 -2.36 -16.24
C ALA A 154 0.00 -1.82 -17.40
N GLY A 155 -1.28 -1.57 -17.15
CA GLY A 155 -2.35 -1.31 -18.16
C GLY A 155 -1.99 -0.48 -19.40
#